data_AF-A0A140PP70-F1
#
_entry.id   AF-A0A140PP70-F1
#
_cell.length_a   1.000
_cell.length_b   1.000
_cell.length_c   1.000
_cell.angle_alpha   90.00
_cell.angle_beta   90.00
_cell.angle_gamma   90.00
#
_symmetry.space_group_name_H-M   'P 1'
#
loop_
_entity.id
_entity.type
_entity.pdbx_description
1 polymer ?
#
loop_
_entity_poly.entity_id
_entity_poly.type
_entity_poly.pdbx_seq_one_letter_code
_entity_poly.pdbx_strand_id
1 'polypeptide(L)'
;MKKIIIFLLLVLSVCVFGKTEAQYKPYLNLKSEANRNPNVNSLVFSGQMEENGKVVSIYKKNGNLIYVYGIEGEKPEITIVGVAGKNLFSNYGKWSVGANYDKVKANFLVFKNANYTYVLSFYDSKGKVANLYLLEVYKRGECCPVFSKNLDNFSIYDEIFTSTSNKDILNKIPEDSDESYVSY
;
A
#
# COMPACT_ATOMS: atom_id res chain seq x y z
N MET A 1 23.91 29.76 39.58
CA MET A 1 23.29 30.26 38.32
C MET A 1 23.70 29.47 37.07
N LYS A 2 24.98 29.08 36.86
CA LYS A 2 25.41 28.27 35.69
C LYS A 2 24.69 26.91 35.52
N LYS A 3 24.38 26.20 36.61
CA LYS A 3 23.73 24.86 36.55
C LYS A 3 22.27 24.90 36.06
N ILE A 4 21.56 26.02 36.27
CA ILE A 4 20.16 26.19 35.85
C ILE A 4 20.09 26.46 34.35
N ILE A 5 21.04 27.23 33.81
CA ILE A 5 21.12 27.57 32.37
C ILE A 5 21.39 26.31 31.53
N ILE A 6 22.26 25.42 32.00
CA ILE A 6 22.56 24.15 31.31
C ILE A 6 21.31 23.26 31.23
N PHE A 7 20.53 23.19 32.31
CA PHE A 7 19.31 22.37 32.33
C PHE A 7 18.23 22.93 31.39
N LEU A 8 18.08 24.26 31.31
CA LEU A 8 17.14 24.90 30.41
C LEU A 8 17.51 24.69 28.92
N LEU A 9 18.81 24.76 28.59
CA LEU A 9 19.33 24.45 27.25
C LEU A 9 19.12 22.97 26.87
N LEU A 10 19.25 22.07 27.84
CA LEU A 10 19.03 20.64 27.63
C LEU A 10 17.55 20.32 27.38
N VAL A 11 16.64 20.97 28.12
CA VAL A 11 15.18 20.83 27.91
C VAL A 11 14.75 21.46 26.58
N LEU A 12 15.27 22.64 26.22
CA LEU A 12 15.05 23.24 24.90
C LEU A 12 15.59 22.34 23.78
N SER A 13 16.74 21.70 23.95
CA SER A 13 17.31 20.76 22.98
C SER A 13 16.42 19.54 22.71
N VAL A 14 15.61 19.08 23.68
CA VAL A 14 14.65 17.99 23.45
C VAL A 14 13.34 18.50 22.82
N CYS A 15 13.05 19.79 22.92
CA CYS A 15 11.82 20.39 22.42
C CYS A 15 11.89 20.94 20.98
N VAL A 16 13.07 21.08 20.34
CA VAL A 16 13.16 21.64 18.96
C VAL A 16 13.05 20.60 17.84
N PHE A 17 13.01 19.31 18.16
CA PHE A 17 12.77 18.27 17.15
C PHE A 17 11.64 17.36 17.61
N GLY A 18 10.45 17.95 17.80
CA GLY A 18 9.23 17.21 17.52
C GLY A 18 9.31 16.76 16.07
N LYS A 19 9.89 15.58 15.86
CA LYS A 19 10.02 14.90 14.58
C LYS A 19 8.60 14.84 14.03
N THR A 20 8.26 15.76 13.13
CA THR A 20 6.97 15.77 12.46
C THR A 20 6.83 14.39 11.86
N GLU A 21 5.87 13.61 12.39
CA GLU A 21 5.62 12.29 11.85
C GLU A 21 5.42 12.47 10.35
N ALA A 22 6.18 11.71 9.56
CA ALA A 22 6.18 11.90 8.14
C ALA A 22 4.76 11.69 7.62
N GLN A 23 4.15 12.76 7.11
CA GLN A 23 2.83 12.69 6.52
C GLN A 23 2.97 12.01 5.15
N TYR A 24 2.40 10.81 5.02
CA TYR A 24 2.24 10.19 3.71
C TYR A 24 1.05 10.85 3.03
N LYS A 25 1.17 11.12 1.74
CA LYS A 25 0.11 11.59 0.87
C LYS A 25 -0.02 10.61 -0.29
N PRO A 26 -1.21 10.35 -0.84
CA PRO A 26 -1.34 9.59 -2.07
C PRO A 26 -0.50 10.24 -3.17
N TYR A 27 0.18 9.44 -3.98
CA TYR A 27 1.18 9.95 -4.91
C TYR A 27 1.27 9.11 -6.16
N LEU A 28 0.88 9.67 -7.30
CA LEU A 28 0.89 9.01 -8.60
C LEU A 28 2.04 9.52 -9.47
N ASN A 29 2.28 10.82 -9.42
CA ASN A 29 3.23 11.50 -10.29
C ASN A 29 4.62 11.61 -9.65
N LEU A 30 5.49 10.64 -9.99
CA LEU A 30 6.91 10.62 -9.61
C LEU A 30 7.73 11.85 -10.05
N LYS A 31 7.23 12.66 -10.99
CA LYS A 31 8.01 13.70 -11.70
C LYS A 31 7.61 15.14 -11.38
N SER A 32 6.58 15.38 -10.56
CA SER A 32 6.18 16.74 -10.18
C SER A 32 7.05 17.27 -9.03
N GLU A 33 7.91 18.25 -9.32
CA GLU A 33 8.80 18.88 -8.32
C GLU A 33 8.04 19.77 -7.32
N ALA A 34 6.97 20.43 -7.75
CA ALA A 34 6.28 21.46 -6.97
C ALA A 34 5.62 20.95 -5.68
N ASN A 35 5.38 19.63 -5.56
CA ASN A 35 4.75 18.99 -4.40
C ASN A 35 5.37 17.61 -4.07
N ARG A 36 6.65 17.40 -4.38
CA ARG A 36 7.29 16.09 -4.26
C ARG A 36 7.19 15.56 -2.82
N ASN A 37 6.48 14.44 -2.64
CA ASN A 37 6.35 13.80 -1.34
C ASN A 37 7.76 13.38 -0.86
N PRO A 38 8.22 13.78 0.35
CA PRO A 38 9.55 13.43 0.83
C PRO A 38 9.74 11.91 0.99
N ASN A 39 8.65 11.14 1.01
CA ASN A 39 8.65 9.69 1.06
C ASN A 39 8.63 9.03 -0.33
N VAL A 40 8.78 9.77 -1.43
CA VAL A 40 8.73 9.21 -2.81
C VAL A 40 9.76 8.10 -3.03
N ASN A 41 10.94 8.21 -2.43
CA ASN A 41 11.99 7.17 -2.51
C ASN A 41 11.62 5.88 -1.76
N SER A 42 10.57 5.92 -0.94
CA SER A 42 10.01 4.74 -0.29
C SER A 42 8.76 4.21 -0.97
N LEU A 43 8.27 4.85 -2.04
CA LEU A 43 7.13 4.36 -2.79
C LEU A 43 7.49 3.04 -3.46
N VAL A 44 6.65 2.03 -3.31
CA VAL A 44 6.81 0.72 -3.96
C VAL A 44 5.60 0.32 -4.79
N PHE A 45 4.49 1.06 -4.65
CA PHE A 45 3.31 0.91 -5.49
C PHE A 45 2.53 2.21 -5.55
N SER A 46 1.96 2.52 -6.70
CA SER A 46 0.89 3.51 -6.84
C SER A 46 0.01 3.20 -8.04
N GLY A 47 -1.28 3.53 -7.92
CA GLY A 47 -2.24 3.44 -9.02
C GLY A 47 -3.45 4.33 -8.78
N GLN A 48 -3.95 4.93 -9.85
CA GLN A 48 -5.14 5.76 -9.85
C GLN A 48 -6.36 4.91 -10.22
N MET A 49 -7.51 5.22 -9.62
CA MET A 49 -8.78 4.63 -10.07
C MET A 49 -9.33 5.39 -11.27
N GLU A 50 -9.86 4.65 -12.24
CA GLU A 50 -10.37 5.18 -13.50
C GLU A 50 -11.49 6.22 -13.33
N GLU A 51 -12.33 6.08 -12.30
CA GLU A 51 -13.59 6.83 -12.22
C GLU A 51 -13.49 8.20 -11.53
N ASN A 52 -12.64 8.33 -10.50
CA ASN A 52 -12.68 9.49 -9.60
C ASN A 52 -11.31 10.12 -9.31
N GLY A 53 -10.25 9.62 -9.96
CA GLY A 53 -8.91 10.19 -9.85
C GLY A 53 -8.22 9.99 -8.50
N LYS A 54 -8.86 9.35 -7.51
CA LYS A 54 -8.19 9.00 -6.25
C LYS A 54 -7.16 7.89 -6.51
N VAL A 55 -6.13 7.91 -5.68
CA VAL A 55 -4.92 7.14 -5.82
C VAL A 55 -4.75 6.25 -4.59
N VAL A 56 -4.34 5.01 -4.82
CA VAL A 56 -3.79 4.13 -3.80
C VAL A 56 -2.27 4.12 -3.94
N SER A 57 -1.55 4.25 -2.83
CA SER A 57 -0.08 4.22 -2.80
C SER A 57 0.41 3.37 -1.64
N ILE A 58 1.54 2.68 -1.83
CA ILE A 58 2.19 1.90 -0.79
C ILE A 58 3.63 2.36 -0.62
N TYR A 59 4.00 2.68 0.62
CA TYR A 59 5.34 3.11 1.00
C TYR A 59 6.03 2.08 1.90
N LYS A 60 7.33 1.88 1.71
CA LYS A 60 8.18 1.05 2.56
C LYS A 60 8.93 1.90 3.58
N LYS A 61 8.59 1.78 4.87
CA LYS A 61 9.22 2.57 5.94
C LYS A 61 9.46 1.72 7.17
N ASN A 62 10.69 1.73 7.68
CA ASN A 62 11.06 1.08 8.94
C ASN A 62 10.63 -0.41 9.01
N GLY A 63 10.74 -1.13 7.89
CA GLY A 63 10.32 -2.53 7.79
C GLY A 63 8.81 -2.77 7.60
N ASN A 64 7.99 -1.72 7.65
CA ASN A 64 6.55 -1.78 7.42
C ASN A 64 6.19 -1.37 5.98
N LEU A 65 5.03 -1.80 5.52
CA LEU A 65 4.36 -1.23 4.34
C LEU A 65 3.24 -0.31 4.81
N ILE A 66 3.13 0.87 4.21
CA ILE A 66 2.15 1.88 4.59
C ILE A 66 1.22 2.08 3.41
N TYR A 67 -0.01 1.59 3.56
CA TYR A 67 -1.09 1.78 2.60
C TYR A 67 -1.69 3.17 2.78
N VAL A 68 -1.88 3.88 1.67
CA VAL A 68 -2.39 5.25 1.65
C VAL A 68 -3.39 5.37 0.51
N TYR A 69 -4.54 6.00 0.77
CA TYR A 69 -5.57 6.23 -0.23
C TYR A 69 -6.16 7.64 -0.11
N GLY A 70 -6.44 8.27 -1.25
CA GLY A 70 -7.09 9.58 -1.34
C GLY A 70 -6.71 10.33 -2.63
N ILE A 71 -6.95 11.65 -2.67
CA ILE A 71 -6.57 12.51 -3.79
C ILE A 71 -5.08 12.87 -3.72
N GLU A 72 -4.42 12.91 -4.87
CA GLU A 72 -3.01 13.29 -4.98
C GLU A 72 -2.77 14.73 -4.46
N GLY A 73 -1.71 14.92 -3.67
CA GLY A 73 -1.35 16.22 -3.10
C GLY A 73 -2.12 16.59 -1.82
N GLU A 74 -3.25 15.93 -1.56
CA GLU A 74 -4.09 16.15 -0.38
C GLU A 74 -3.69 15.27 0.82
N LYS A 75 -4.34 15.51 1.97
CA LYS A 75 -4.24 14.62 3.13
C LYS A 75 -4.93 13.29 2.78
N PRO A 76 -4.35 12.13 3.12
CA PRO A 76 -5.01 10.86 2.86
C PRO A 76 -6.36 10.74 3.56
N GLU A 77 -7.29 10.10 2.87
CA GLU A 77 -8.56 9.64 3.46
C GLU A 77 -8.32 8.39 4.32
N ILE A 78 -7.40 7.52 3.88
CA ILE A 78 -7.04 6.30 4.59
C ILE A 78 -5.52 6.21 4.69
N THR A 79 -5.03 5.82 5.85
CA THR A 79 -3.64 5.44 6.08
C THR A 79 -3.60 4.23 6.99
N ILE A 80 -2.92 3.17 6.57
CA ILE A 80 -2.76 1.94 7.35
C ILE A 80 -1.27 1.62 7.41
N VAL A 81 -0.71 1.59 8.62
CA VAL A 81 0.62 1.04 8.84
C VAL A 81 0.49 -0.48 8.93
N GLY A 82 0.88 -1.16 7.86
CA GLY A 82 0.88 -2.61 7.73
C GLY A 82 2.10 -3.22 8.41
N VAL A 83 1.84 -4.03 9.43
CA VAL A 83 2.81 -4.84 10.16
C VAL A 83 2.57 -6.30 9.83
N ALA A 84 3.58 -6.94 9.23
CA ALA A 84 3.51 -8.33 8.78
C ALA A 84 3.04 -9.26 9.91
N GLY A 85 2.05 -10.11 9.63
CA GLY A 85 1.49 -11.07 10.58
C GLY A 85 0.58 -10.50 11.66
N LYS A 86 0.36 -9.18 11.67
CA LYS A 86 -0.65 -8.54 12.52
C LYS A 86 -1.82 -8.06 11.68
N ASN A 87 -1.53 -7.18 10.74
CA ASN A 87 -2.53 -6.54 9.89
C ASN A 87 -2.07 -6.36 8.44
N LEU A 88 -0.96 -7.00 8.09
CA LEU A 88 -0.43 -7.09 6.74
C LEU A 88 -0.16 -8.56 6.42
N PHE A 89 -0.79 -9.02 5.35
CA PHE A 89 -0.71 -10.39 4.84
C PHE A 89 -0.55 -10.36 3.33
N SER A 90 -0.15 -11.48 2.75
CA SER A 90 -0.01 -11.61 1.30
C SER A 90 -0.42 -12.99 0.83
N ASN A 91 -0.82 -13.13 -0.42
CA ASN A 91 -1.01 -14.42 -1.06
C ASN A 91 -0.41 -14.34 -2.46
N TYR A 92 0.92 -14.50 -2.56
CA TYR A 92 1.70 -14.33 -3.78
C TYR A 92 1.94 -15.66 -4.50
N GLY A 93 1.68 -15.71 -5.81
CA GLY A 93 1.99 -16.84 -6.69
C GLY A 93 1.16 -18.10 -6.44
N LYS A 94 0.25 -18.07 -5.47
CA LYS A 94 -0.59 -19.20 -5.06
C LYS A 94 -1.73 -19.48 -6.04
N TRP A 95 -2.26 -18.43 -6.66
CA TRP A 95 -3.56 -18.50 -7.27
C TRP A 95 -3.45 -18.54 -8.78
N SER A 96 -4.18 -19.49 -9.35
CA SER A 96 -4.36 -19.67 -10.79
C SER A 96 -5.85 -19.53 -11.06
N VAL A 97 -6.27 -18.39 -11.57
CA VAL A 97 -7.69 -18.09 -11.82
C VAL A 97 -8.06 -18.51 -13.25
N GLY A 98 -9.19 -19.20 -13.43
CA GLY A 98 -9.77 -19.59 -14.73
C GLY A 98 -9.91 -21.12 -14.98
N ALA A 99 -10.97 -21.51 -15.70
CA ALA A 99 -11.32 -22.92 -15.98
C ALA A 99 -10.51 -23.59 -17.12
N ASN A 100 -9.91 -22.80 -18.03
CA ASN A 100 -9.24 -23.31 -19.23
C ASN A 100 -7.79 -22.79 -19.33
N TYR A 101 -6.85 -23.48 -18.65
CA TYR A 101 -5.37 -23.52 -18.83
C TYR A 101 -4.54 -22.22 -19.03
N ASP A 102 -5.12 -21.05 -19.15
CA ASP A 102 -4.47 -19.75 -19.10
C ASP A 102 -4.46 -19.23 -17.67
N LYS A 103 -3.83 -20.00 -16.78
CA LYS A 103 -3.72 -19.68 -15.35
C LYS A 103 -3.12 -18.27 -15.20
N VAL A 104 -3.96 -17.28 -14.94
CA VAL A 104 -3.56 -15.92 -14.56
C VAL A 104 -3.03 -16.03 -13.14
N LYS A 105 -1.76 -15.65 -12.94
CA LYS A 105 -1.20 -15.64 -11.59
C LYS A 105 -1.81 -14.45 -10.87
N ALA A 106 -2.56 -14.72 -9.80
CA ALA A 106 -3.08 -13.67 -8.94
C ALA A 106 -2.19 -13.54 -7.69
N ASN A 107 -1.85 -12.30 -7.38
CA ASN A 107 -1.08 -11.91 -6.21
C ASN A 107 -1.92 -10.94 -5.40
N PHE A 108 -2.00 -11.18 -4.10
CA PHE A 108 -2.78 -10.34 -3.20
C PHE A 108 -1.88 -9.75 -2.13
N LEU A 109 -2.07 -8.46 -1.87
CA LEU A 109 -1.51 -7.79 -0.70
C LEU A 109 -2.66 -7.25 0.14
N VAL A 110 -2.70 -7.67 1.40
CA VAL A 110 -3.88 -7.51 2.25
C VAL A 110 -3.53 -6.71 3.48
N PHE A 111 -4.20 -5.57 3.64
CA PHE A 111 -4.15 -4.75 4.84
C PHE A 111 -5.45 -4.91 5.62
N LYS A 112 -5.37 -5.04 6.94
CA LYS A 112 -6.54 -5.16 7.81
C LYS A 112 -6.57 -4.03 8.82
N ASN A 113 -7.77 -3.62 9.22
CA ASN A 113 -8.00 -2.87 10.45
C ASN A 113 -9.12 -3.53 11.25
N ALA A 114 -9.64 -2.85 12.29
CA ALA A 114 -10.67 -3.42 13.15
C ALA A 114 -11.93 -3.86 12.37
N ASN A 115 -12.28 -3.11 11.32
CA ASN A 115 -13.58 -3.19 10.66
C ASN A 115 -13.50 -3.66 9.20
N TYR A 116 -12.34 -3.52 8.56
CA TYR A 116 -12.21 -3.70 7.12
C TYR A 116 -10.94 -4.48 6.73
N THR A 117 -11.06 -5.20 5.62
CA THR A 117 -9.98 -5.85 4.88
C THR A 117 -9.83 -5.11 3.55
N TYR A 118 -8.64 -4.59 3.28
CA TYR A 118 -8.27 -3.87 2.06
C TYR A 118 -7.35 -4.77 1.23
N VAL A 119 -7.79 -5.13 0.04
CA VAL A 119 -7.10 -6.07 -0.84
C VAL A 119 -6.63 -5.31 -2.08
N LEU A 120 -5.33 -5.31 -2.31
CA LEU A 120 -4.75 -4.93 -3.59
C LEU A 120 -4.40 -6.23 -4.33
N SER A 121 -5.11 -6.46 -5.43
CA SER A 121 -4.97 -7.64 -6.27
C SER A 121 -4.21 -7.28 -7.54
N PHE A 122 -3.25 -8.12 -7.92
CA PHE A 122 -2.53 -8.06 -9.18
C PHE A 122 -2.69 -9.37 -9.94
N TYR A 123 -3.22 -9.29 -11.15
CA TYR A 123 -3.45 -10.41 -12.04
C TYR A 123 -2.51 -10.30 -13.25
N ASP A 124 -1.54 -11.21 -13.33
CA ASP A 124 -0.57 -11.30 -14.42
C ASP A 124 -1.19 -12.04 -15.61
N SER A 125 -1.47 -11.28 -16.66
CA SER A 125 -2.07 -11.76 -17.91
C SER A 125 -1.06 -12.45 -18.84
N LYS A 126 0.22 -12.49 -18.47
CA LYS A 126 1.33 -13.04 -19.27
C LYS A 126 1.41 -12.46 -20.69
N GLY A 127 1.06 -11.18 -20.83
CA GLY A 127 1.09 -10.48 -22.12
C GLY A 127 -0.01 -10.84 -23.10
N LYS A 128 -1.03 -11.61 -22.68
CA LYS A 128 -2.22 -11.91 -23.52
C LYS A 128 -3.17 -10.73 -23.61
N VAL A 129 -3.34 -10.03 -22.50
CA VAL A 129 -4.10 -8.78 -22.35
C VAL A 129 -3.31 -7.85 -21.43
N ALA A 130 -3.81 -6.65 -21.14
CA ALA A 130 -3.20 -5.83 -20.08
C ALA A 130 -3.31 -6.56 -18.73
N ASN A 131 -2.32 -6.39 -17.86
CA ASN A 131 -2.44 -6.83 -16.46
C ASN A 131 -3.65 -6.18 -15.80
N LEU A 132 -4.22 -6.79 -14.78
CA LEU A 132 -5.32 -6.20 -14.03
C LEU A 132 -4.86 -5.91 -12.60
N TYR A 133 -5.11 -4.68 -12.16
CA TYR A 133 -4.98 -4.26 -10.77
C TYR A 133 -6.36 -3.91 -10.24
N LEU A 134 -6.73 -4.54 -9.14
CA LEU A 134 -8.04 -4.37 -8.51
C LEU A 134 -7.85 -3.96 -7.06
N LEU A 135 -8.61 -2.96 -6.63
CA LEU A 135 -8.70 -2.55 -5.24
C LEU A 135 -10.06 -2.94 -4.69
N GLU A 136 -10.06 -3.75 -3.64
CA GLU A 136 -11.26 -4.19 -2.96
C GLU A 136 -11.23 -3.88 -1.47
N VAL A 137 -12.39 -3.54 -0.92
CA VAL A 137 -12.57 -3.38 0.52
C VAL A 137 -13.74 -4.21 0.96
N TYR A 138 -13.51 -5.06 1.95
CA TYR A 138 -14.51 -5.91 2.58
C TYR A 138 -14.74 -5.42 3.99
N LYS A 139 -16.00 -5.37 4.40
CA LYS A 139 -16.32 -5.25 5.81
C LYS A 139 -16.05 -6.60 6.47
N ARG A 140 -15.42 -6.58 7.65
CA ARG A 140 -14.94 -7.79 8.31
C ARG A 140 -16.09 -8.78 8.57
N GLY A 141 -15.90 -10.02 8.13
CA GLY A 141 -16.89 -11.09 8.24
C GLY A 141 -17.92 -11.12 7.10
N GLU A 142 -17.84 -10.20 6.13
CA GLU A 142 -18.68 -10.21 4.94
C GLU A 142 -17.91 -10.82 3.76
N CYS A 143 -18.60 -11.62 2.94
CA CYS A 143 -18.02 -12.31 1.79
C CYS A 143 -17.95 -11.43 0.53
N CYS A 144 -18.74 -10.36 0.46
CA CYS A 144 -18.78 -9.48 -0.70
C CYS A 144 -18.03 -8.16 -0.40
N PRO A 145 -17.31 -7.60 -1.38
CA PRO A 145 -16.68 -6.31 -1.20
C PRO A 145 -17.73 -5.20 -1.12
N VAL A 146 -17.56 -4.27 -0.17
CA VAL A 146 -18.33 -3.02 -0.10
C VAL A 146 -17.77 -1.95 -1.05
N PHE A 147 -16.59 -2.21 -1.59
CA PHE A 147 -15.91 -1.39 -2.60
C PHE A 147 -15.07 -2.30 -3.49
N SER A 148 -15.20 -2.18 -4.81
CA SER A 148 -14.39 -2.91 -5.79
C SER A 148 -14.20 -2.04 -7.03
N LYS A 149 -12.94 -1.70 -7.36
CA LYS A 149 -12.59 -0.84 -8.48
C LYS A 149 -11.29 -1.25 -9.14
N ASN A 150 -11.29 -1.24 -10.47
CA ASN A 150 -10.08 -1.37 -11.27
C ASN A 150 -9.22 -0.11 -11.12
N LEU A 151 -7.92 -0.31 -11.18
CA LEU A 151 -6.97 0.79 -11.31
C LEU A 151 -6.62 0.98 -12.79
N ASP A 152 -6.43 2.24 -13.19
CA ASP A 152 -5.99 2.61 -14.52
C ASP A 152 -4.58 2.09 -14.76
N ASN A 153 -4.44 1.14 -15.69
CA ASN A 153 -3.16 0.56 -16.07
C ASN A 153 -2.12 1.58 -16.56
N PHE A 154 -2.54 2.71 -17.14
CA PHE A 154 -1.61 3.76 -17.60
C PHE A 154 -1.02 4.57 -16.45
N SER A 155 -1.61 4.44 -15.26
CA SER A 155 -1.21 5.17 -14.05
C SER A 155 -0.32 4.35 -13.12
N ILE A 156 -0.17 3.05 -13.38
CA ILE A 156 0.47 2.11 -12.45
C ILE A 156 1.98 2.35 -12.36
N TYR A 157 2.44 2.52 -11.13
CA TYR A 157 3.81 2.27 -10.73
C TYR A 157 3.82 1.06 -9.80
N ASP A 158 4.41 -0.06 -10.22
CA ASP A 158 4.40 -1.30 -9.45
C ASP A 158 5.82 -1.86 -9.33
N GLU A 159 6.49 -1.54 -8.22
CA GLU A 159 7.71 -2.25 -7.83
C GLU A 159 7.44 -3.37 -6.83
N ILE A 160 6.24 -3.49 -6.28
CA ILE A 160 5.96 -4.44 -5.21
C ILE A 160 5.75 -5.85 -5.76
N PHE A 161 4.97 -6.03 -6.84
CA PHE A 161 4.69 -7.34 -7.42
C PHE A 161 5.64 -7.73 -8.55
N THR A 162 6.15 -6.74 -9.30
CA THR A 162 6.97 -7.01 -10.49
C THR A 162 8.48 -6.98 -10.24
N SER A 163 8.96 -6.18 -9.27
CA SER A 163 10.40 -6.05 -9.03
C SER A 163 10.98 -7.27 -8.34
N THR A 164 12.08 -7.80 -8.88
CA THR A 164 12.85 -8.88 -8.25
C THR A 164 13.45 -8.46 -6.92
N SER A 165 13.79 -7.17 -6.73
CA SER A 165 14.36 -6.65 -5.48
C SER A 165 13.37 -6.62 -4.31
N ASN A 166 12.07 -6.63 -4.60
CA ASN A 166 11.01 -6.57 -3.60
C ASN A 166 10.31 -7.92 -3.37
N LYS A 167 10.68 -8.97 -4.11
CA LYS A 167 10.22 -10.34 -3.83
C LYS A 167 10.52 -10.78 -2.40
N ASP A 168 11.67 -10.38 -1.87
CA ASP A 168 12.05 -10.65 -0.48
C ASP A 168 11.15 -9.98 0.55
N ILE A 169 10.44 -8.91 0.19
CA ILE A 169 9.46 -8.26 1.07
C ILE A 169 8.21 -9.11 1.12
N LEU A 170 7.65 -9.45 -0.05
CA LEU A 170 6.45 -10.27 -0.15
C LEU A 170 6.65 -11.64 0.51
N ASN A 171 7.81 -12.27 0.31
CA ASN A 171 8.15 -13.55 0.94
C ASN A 171 8.23 -13.52 2.47
N LYS A 172 8.40 -12.32 3.08
CA LYS A 172 8.43 -12.15 4.54
C LYS A 172 7.07 -11.78 5.12
N ILE A 173 6.09 -11.46 4.27
CA ILE A 173 4.73 -11.19 4.71
C ILE A 173 4.00 -12.53 4.78
N PRO A 174 3.52 -12.95 5.96
CA PRO A 174 2.85 -14.23 6.10
C PRO A 174 1.57 -14.27 5.30
N GLU A 175 1.15 -15.50 5.03
CA GLU A 175 -0.05 -15.78 4.26
C GLU A 175 -1.30 -15.36 5.03
N ASP A 176 -2.30 -14.85 4.29
CA ASP A 176 -3.62 -14.66 4.89
C ASP A 176 -4.37 -15.99 4.87
N SER A 177 -4.82 -16.43 6.04
CA SER A 177 -5.66 -17.62 6.18
C SER A 177 -7.12 -17.37 5.82
N ASP A 178 -7.54 -16.10 5.78
CA ASP A 178 -8.89 -15.68 5.45
C ASP A 178 -8.97 -15.42 3.94
N GLU A 179 -9.29 -16.45 3.16
CA GLU A 179 -9.27 -16.40 1.68
C GLU A 179 -10.61 -15.93 1.08
N SER A 180 -11.47 -15.25 1.85
CA SER A 180 -12.81 -14.83 1.40
C SER A 180 -12.80 -13.92 0.18
N TYR A 181 -11.69 -13.25 -0.10
CA TYR A 181 -11.48 -12.35 -1.23
C TYR A 181 -10.96 -13.05 -2.50
N VAL A 182 -10.83 -14.38 -2.49
CA VAL A 182 -10.24 -15.14 -3.59
C VAL A 182 -11.29 -15.80 -4.51
N SER A 183 -12.58 -15.71 -4.18
CA SER A 183 -13.65 -16.50 -4.81
C SER A 183 -14.13 -16.05 -6.20
N TYR A 184 -13.26 -15.47 -7.03
CA TYR A 184 -13.58 -15.12 -8.42
C TYR A 184 -13.32 -16.28 -9.40
#